data_AF-A0A529PIY6-F1
#
_entry.id   AF-A0A529PIY6-F1
#
_cell.length_a   1.000
_cell.length_b   1.000
_cell.length_c   1.000
_cell.angle_alpha   90.00
_cell.angle_beta   90.00
_cell.angle_gamma   90.00
#
_symmetry.space_group_name_H-M   'P 1'
#
loop_
_entity.id
_entity.type
_entity.pdbx_description
1 polymer ?
#
loop_
_entity_poly.entity_id
_entity_poly.type
_entity_poly.pdbx_seq_one_letter_code
_entity_poly.pdbx_strand_id
1 'polypeptide(L)'
;EIVSDEPVDLLHIDIQGGEADFIDAAIADLNRFVRYIVIGTHSRQIEGRIMSILLSHGWKLEMERPAIIRLVEGCPQISVDGVQGWLSPARG
;
A
#
# COMPACT_ATOMS: atom_id res chain seq x y z
N GLU A 1 -7.44 -23.90 -0.22
CA GLU A 1 -6.50 -24.24 0.86
C GLU A 1 -5.10 -24.26 0.28
N ILE A 2 -4.36 -23.17 0.46
CA ILE A 2 -2.90 -23.13 0.31
C ILE A 2 -2.42 -22.16 1.38
N VAL A 3 -1.93 -22.71 2.49
CA VAL A 3 -0.98 -22.01 3.36
C VAL A 3 0.05 -23.08 3.74
N SER A 4 1.07 -23.26 2.91
CA SER A 4 2.37 -23.63 3.47
C SER A 4 2.79 -22.47 4.37
N ASP A 5 3.49 -22.74 5.47
CA ASP A 5 4.01 -21.74 6.41
C ASP A 5 5.16 -20.91 5.79
N GLU A 6 5.10 -20.69 4.48
CA GLU A 6 6.10 -20.05 3.65
C GLU A 6 5.73 -18.57 3.46
N PRO A 7 6.71 -17.66 3.60
CA PRO A 7 6.46 -16.24 3.39
C PRO A 7 6.10 -15.94 1.94
N VAL A 8 5.10 -15.07 1.76
CA VAL A 8 4.68 -14.51 0.49
C VAL A 8 5.77 -13.58 -0.06
N ASP A 9 6.27 -13.89 -1.26
CA ASP A 9 7.28 -13.06 -1.92
C ASP A 9 6.73 -11.71 -2.38
N LEU A 10 5.52 -11.71 -2.95
CA LEU A 10 4.85 -10.52 -3.48
C LEU A 10 3.37 -10.55 -3.12
N LEU A 11 2.92 -9.52 -2.40
CA LEU A 11 1.50 -9.28 -2.14
C LEU A 11 1.02 -8.09 -2.97
N HIS A 12 -0.04 -8.30 -3.76
CA HIS A 12 -0.72 -7.22 -4.45
C HIS A 12 -2.01 -6.86 -3.71
N ILE A 13 -2.20 -5.58 -3.38
CA ILE A 13 -3.37 -5.05 -2.68
C ILE A 13 -4.04 -4.04 -3.61
N ASP A 14 -5.28 -4.32 -3.99
CA ASP A 14 -6.08 -3.45 -4.85
C ASP A 14 -7.52 -3.46 -4.31
N ILE A 15 -7.74 -2.65 -3.27
CA ILE A 15 -9.01 -2.54 -2.55
C ILE A 15 -9.48 -1.11 -2.74
N GLN A 16 -10.68 -0.88 -3.25
CA GLN A 16 -11.19 0.47 -3.43
C GLN A 16 -11.54 1.11 -2.08
N GLY A 17 -10.73 2.05 -1.61
CA GLY A 17 -11.04 2.90 -0.44
C GLY A 17 -10.77 2.29 0.94
N GLY A 18 -10.31 1.04 1.00
CA GLY A 18 -10.04 0.29 2.23
C GLY A 18 -8.58 -0.12 2.41
N GLU A 19 -7.67 0.34 1.55
CA GLU A 19 -6.27 -0.08 1.49
C GLU A 19 -5.54 0.23 2.80
N ALA A 20 -5.68 1.48 3.28
CA ALA A 20 -5.02 1.92 4.49
C ALA A 20 -5.53 1.19 5.74
N ASP A 21 -6.83 0.93 5.80
CA ASP A 21 -7.45 0.23 6.94
C ASP A 21 -7.04 -1.25 6.96
N PHE A 22 -6.97 -1.89 5.79
CA PHE A 22 -6.45 -3.26 5.67
C PHE A 22 -4.99 -3.33 6.11
N ILE A 23 -4.14 -2.41 5.64
CA ILE A 23 -2.72 -2.39 5.99
C ILE A 23 -2.52 -2.17 7.48
N ASP A 24 -3.26 -1.23 8.08
CA ASP A 24 -3.20 -0.97 9.53
C ASP A 24 -3.60 -2.21 10.34
N ALA A 25 -4.72 -2.84 9.98
CA ALA A 25 -5.21 -4.03 10.66
C ALA A 25 -4.28 -5.25 10.50
N ALA A 26 -3.63 -5.39 9.34
CA ALA A 26 -2.81 -6.55 9.00
C ALA A 26 -1.30 -6.34 9.21
N ILE A 27 -0.85 -5.18 9.70
CA ILE A 27 0.58 -4.82 9.71
C ILE A 27 1.48 -5.85 10.42
N ALA A 28 0.98 -6.48 11.48
CA ALA A 28 1.70 -7.53 12.20
C ALA A 28 1.95 -8.78 11.33
N ASP A 29 0.92 -9.21 10.58
CA ASP A 29 1.01 -10.35 9.67
C ASP A 29 1.84 -10.00 8.43
N LEU A 30 1.69 -8.80 7.89
CA LEU A 30 2.50 -8.31 6.77
C LEU A 30 3.99 -8.32 7.11
N ASN A 31 4.35 -7.86 8.31
CA ASN A 31 5.74 -7.88 8.79
C ASN A 31 6.31 -9.31 8.91
N ARG A 32 5.46 -10.29 9.24
CA ARG A 32 5.89 -11.68 9.46
C ARG A 32 5.97 -12.48 8.16
N PHE A 33 5.02 -12.26 7.25
CA PHE A 33 4.80 -13.17 6.13
C PHE A 33 5.05 -12.56 4.77
N VAL A 34 5.22 -11.24 4.63
CA VAL A 34 5.30 -10.60 3.30
C VAL A 34 6.67 -9.96 3.08
N ARG A 35 7.29 -10.26 1.93
CA ARG A 35 8.60 -9.72 1.54
C ARG A 35 8.50 -8.44 0.73
N TYR A 36 7.49 -8.33 -0.13
CA TYR A 36 7.24 -7.15 -0.96
C TYR A 36 5.74 -6.92 -1.14
N ILE A 37 5.32 -5.64 -1.14
CA ILE A 37 3.92 -5.25 -1.36
C ILE A 37 3.84 -4.30 -2.55
N VAL A 38 2.86 -4.52 -3.43
CA VAL A 38 2.42 -3.53 -4.42
C VAL A 38 0.97 -3.17 -4.10
N ILE A 39 0.68 -1.87 -4.00
CA ILE A 39 -0.63 -1.36 -3.58
C ILE A 39 -1.17 -0.43 -4.67
N GLY A 40 -2.31 -0.73 -5.26
CA GLY A 40 -3.09 0.22 -6.04
C GLY A 40 -3.83 1.17 -5.11
N THR A 41 -3.67 2.49 -5.29
CA THR A 41 -4.20 3.51 -4.36
C THR A 41 -5.25 4.39 -5.01
N HIS A 42 -6.41 4.51 -4.37
CA HIS A 42 -7.57 5.21 -4.94
C HIS A 42 -7.78 6.62 -4.39
N SER A 43 -6.85 7.13 -3.57
CA SER A 43 -6.80 8.55 -3.20
C SER A 43 -5.44 9.00 -2.65
N ARG A 44 -5.15 10.31 -2.75
CA ARG A 44 -3.98 10.93 -2.11
C ARG A 44 -3.98 10.82 -0.59
N GLN A 45 -5.16 10.82 0.02
CA GLN A 45 -5.29 10.69 1.47
C GLN A 45 -4.91 9.28 1.92
N ILE A 46 -5.35 8.27 1.18
CA ILE A 46 -4.99 6.87 1.40
C ILE A 46 -3.48 6.67 1.23
N GLU A 47 -2.88 7.23 0.17
CA GLU A 47 -1.43 7.18 -0.05
C GLU A 47 -0.64 7.69 1.16
N GLY A 48 -1.03 8.85 1.70
CA GLY A 48 -0.38 9.42 2.88
C GLY A 48 -0.55 8.58 4.14
N ARG A 49 -1.72 7.97 4.35
CA ARG A 49 -1.97 7.05 5.47
C ARG A 49 -1.09 5.80 5.36
N ILE A 50 -1.04 5.19 4.17
CA ILE A 50 -0.21 4.01 3.91
C ILE A 50 1.26 4.34 4.17
N MET A 51 1.75 5.48 3.64
CA MET A 51 3.11 5.93 3.88
C MET A 51 3.39 6.08 5.38
N SER A 52 2.49 6.73 6.12
CA SER A 52 2.65 6.91 7.57
C SER A 52 2.77 5.57 8.31
N ILE A 53 1.91 4.60 7.99
CA ILE A 53 1.91 3.28 8.64
C ILE A 53 3.18 2.51 8.28
N LEU A 54 3.43 2.29 6.98
CA LEU A 54 4.52 1.43 6.53
C LEU A 54 5.90 1.99 6.89
N LEU A 55 6.11 3.30 6.77
CA LEU A 55 7.36 3.94 7.21
C LEU A 55 7.55 3.80 8.72
N SER A 56 6.50 3.95 9.54
CA SER A 56 6.61 3.76 11.00
C SER A 56 6.96 2.32 11.40
N HIS A 57 6.67 1.35 10.53
CA HIS A 57 7.01 -0.06 10.70
C HIS A 57 8.31 -0.46 10.00
N GLY A 58 9.07 0.51 9.47
CA GLY A 58 10.40 0.28 8.88
C GLY A 58 10.39 -0.25 7.45
N TRP A 59 9.24 -0.29 6.78
CA TRP A 59 9.17 -0.62 5.36
C TRP A 59 9.82 0.48 4.52
N LYS A 60 10.44 0.09 3.41
CA LYS A 60 11.08 1.01 2.46
C LYS A 60 10.19 1.20 1.24
N LEU A 61 9.88 2.44 0.91
CA LEU A 61 9.17 2.80 -0.33
C LEU A 61 10.17 2.74 -1.50
N GLU A 62 10.03 1.74 -2.36
CA GLU A 62 10.92 1.52 -3.52
C GLU A 62 10.35 2.13 -4.81
N MET A 63 9.02 2.19 -4.91
CA MET A 63 8.33 2.71 -6.08
C MET A 63 7.10 3.50 -5.65
N GLU A 64 6.88 4.66 -6.27
CA GLU A 64 5.66 5.43 -6.12
C GLU A 64 5.26 6.01 -7.47
N ARG A 65 3.97 5.92 -7.77
CA ARG A 65 3.32 6.81 -8.73
C ARG A 65 2.03 7.28 -8.09
N PRO A 66 1.93 8.53 -7.68
CA PRO A 66 0.76 8.98 -6.95
C PRO A 66 -0.47 9.16 -7.86
N ALA A 67 -1.65 9.10 -7.25
CA ALA A 67 -2.92 9.37 -7.88
C ALA A 67 -2.96 10.79 -8.46
N ILE A 68 -3.48 10.93 -9.68
CA ILE A 68 -3.59 12.22 -10.35
C ILE A 68 -4.98 12.77 -10.08
N ILE A 69 -5.03 13.96 -9.48
CA ILE A 69 -6.26 14.71 -9.27
C ILE A 69 -6.43 15.71 -10.42
N ARG A 70 -7.64 15.81 -10.95
CA ARG A 70 -8.07 16.92 -11.79
C ARG A 70 -9.13 17.73 -11.05
N LEU A 71 -9.18 19.02 -11.36
CA LEU A 71 -10.26 19.88 -10.89
C LEU A 71 -11.39 19.86 -11.92
N VAL A 72 -12.54 19.37 -11.51
CA VAL A 72 -13.78 19.43 -12.29
C VAL A 72 -14.71 20.39 -11.56
N GLU A 73 -14.97 21.54 -12.18
CA GLU A 73 -15.81 22.60 -11.60
C GLU A 73 -15.33 23.09 -10.21
N GLY A 74 -14.01 23.06 -9.98
CA GLY A 74 -13.41 23.44 -8.70
C GLY A 74 -13.42 22.33 -7.64
N CYS A 75 -14.01 21.17 -7.93
CA CYS A 75 -13.97 20.00 -7.07
C CYS A 75 -12.82 19.06 -7.48
N PRO A 76 -11.97 18.62 -6.55
CA PRO A 76 -10.94 17.62 -6.83
C PRO A 76 -11.58 16.26 -7.10
N GLN A 77 -11.25 15.67 -8.24
CA GLN A 77 -11.64 14.32 -8.62
C GLN A 77 -10.41 13.51 -9.01
N ILE A 78 -10.38 12.24 -8.60
CA ILE A 78 -9.34 11.31 -9.03
C ILE A 78 -9.54 11.06 -10.53
N SER A 79 -8.48 11.27 -11.30
CA SER A 79 -8.44 11.04 -12.73
C SER A 79 -7.61 9.80 -13.10
N VAL A 80 -6.64 9.45 -12.27
CA VAL A 80 -5.78 8.26 -12.43
C VAL A 80 -5.44 7.78 -11.03
N ASP A 81 -5.61 6.49 -10.78
CA ASP A 81 -5.21 5.86 -9.52
C ASP A 81 -3.69 5.85 -9.36
N GLY A 82 -3.26 5.78 -8.11
CA GLY A 82 -1.86 5.68 -7.75
C GLY A 82 -1.40 4.23 -7.57
N VAL A 83 -0.10 4.07 -7.35
CA VAL A 83 0.51 2.81 -6.96
C VAL A 83 1.72 3.06 -6.08
N GLN A 84 1.91 2.19 -5.09
CA GLN A 84 3.09 2.17 -4.23
C GLN A 84 3.69 0.76 -4.15
N GLY A 85 5.02 0.67 -4.17
CA GLY A 85 5.80 -0.56 -4.01
C GLY A 85 6.67 -0.49 -2.76
N TRP A 86 6.56 -1.48 -1.89
CA TRP A 86 7.15 -1.49 -0.55
C TRP A 86 7.96 -2.74 -0.28
N LEU A 87 9.18 -2.56 0.23
CA LEU A 87 10.08 -3.63 0.66
C LEU A 87 10.03 -3.80 2.19
N SER A 88 9.92 -5.05 2.62
CA SER A 88 9.82 -5.41 4.04
C SER A 88 11.10 -5.13 4.83
N PRO A 89 11.01 -4.68 6.10
CA PRO A 89 12.16 -4.44 6.96
C PRO A 89 12.98 -5.71 7.26
N ALA A 90 12.37 -6.90 7.18
CA ALA A 90 13.04 -8.17 7.49
C ALA A 90 14.18 -8.53 6.51
N ARG A 91 14.42 -7.74 5.47
CA ARG A 91 15.50 -7.92 4.48
C ARG A 91 16.25 -6.63 4.15
N GLY A 92 16.14 -5.61 4.99
CA GLY A 92 16.71 -4.27 4.76
C GLY A 92 18.04 -3.98 5.44
#